data_AF-A0A6G6WXG8-F1
#
_entry.id   AF-A0A6G6WXG8-F1
#
_cell.length_a   1.000
_cell.length_b   1.000
_cell.length_c   1.000
_cell.angle_alpha   90.00
_cell.angle_beta   90.00
_cell.angle_gamma   90.00
#
_symmetry.space_group_name_H-M   'P 1'
#
loop_
_entity.id
_entity.type
_entity.pdbx_description
1 polymer ?
#
loop_
_entity_poly.entity_id
_entity_poly.type
_entity_poly.pdbx_seq_one_letter_code
_entity_poly.pdbx_strand_id
1 'polypeptide(L)'
;MDKKLRATLVAKLSVDKKFDSTYSVKNREWFVGAVLDALAATTSDSGLEAKARDIVNKANARVNPPTNTGATAGRDFKLRLALDAAIEMFERKDTARRVEIIYGAIAGNLALAESSQDALFEFIIRRRYRTALRMVYDVNPNENGIFVYPGECTTFVPTAARPAWRVNFDSKDLWERFTAGMVPLRVRVPPNTTPDPKKAAETLWKAKNDPCDSNLFDCAHGVSCVLMDSLFEADRVDQFLKAIHARGPNHLAIIHPTLFPETHYLWEKPTEAKKVFSKEQVVPADFQVGDHVYIFNHGIYPQVMPLGFWSGEHSIVVNCGNRKFADRKGFLFSGHGLDEPETVESLHDDLIKDLQTAIHRAYSIGRIFLDYRRSNNTSIPTTKVQTLTDTTKDKNNNDVTVFWFVIDVEFKYGNYKAPKVRGAKQPQLSEPGFIVFEVPDLKAFSISPRGVDTIGDQRNLGLDKATVIQRTGTPTAGGSIYDRRLWEIPFLDPDSGTEKTFPVFGGEGGSLKLLSRQEMPKFKFGRLTATDTGALTTRPTSDASATYVSFLKSSGALPP
;
A
#
# COMPACT_ATOMS: atom_id res chain seq x y z
N MET A 1 17.23 28.99 12.37
CA MET A 1 16.05 29.88 12.48
C MET A 1 15.43 29.72 13.86
N ASP A 2 15.17 30.83 14.55
CA ASP A 2 14.45 30.86 15.82
C ASP A 2 12.99 30.35 15.67
N LYS A 3 12.50 29.58 16.66
CA LYS A 3 11.14 28.99 16.63
C LYS A 3 10.05 30.06 16.66
N LYS A 4 10.26 31.15 17.41
CA LYS A 4 9.30 32.25 17.50
C LYS A 4 9.23 33.01 16.18
N LEU A 5 10.39 33.32 15.59
CA LEU A 5 10.46 33.90 14.24
C LEU A 5 9.72 33.04 13.20
N ARG A 6 9.98 31.72 13.17
CA ARG A 6 9.28 30.79 12.26
C ARG A 6 7.77 30.87 12.43
N ALA A 7 7.27 30.77 13.66
CA ALA A 7 5.84 30.83 13.95
C ALA A 7 5.21 32.16 13.51
N THR A 8 5.89 33.28 13.76
CA THR A 8 5.45 34.62 13.32
C THR A 8 5.37 34.71 11.80
N LEU A 9 6.40 34.23 11.08
CA LEU A 9 6.42 34.28 9.62
C LEU A 9 5.37 33.35 8.99
N VAL A 10 5.17 32.15 9.53
CA VAL A 10 4.10 31.24 9.09
C VAL A 10 2.74 31.91 9.23
N ALA A 11 2.41 32.46 10.41
CA ALA A 11 1.14 33.13 10.64
C ALA A 11 0.94 34.36 9.74
N LYS A 12 2.00 35.12 9.50
CA LYS A 12 1.97 36.34 8.67
C LYS A 12 1.79 36.04 7.19
N LEU A 13 2.50 35.05 6.66
CA LEU A 13 2.51 34.77 5.22
C LEU A 13 1.37 33.84 4.79
N SER A 14 0.89 32.93 5.66
CA SER A 14 -0.17 31.96 5.30
C SER A 14 -1.55 32.60 5.08
N VAL A 15 -1.79 33.78 5.65
CA VAL A 15 -3.03 34.55 5.48
C VAL A 15 -2.99 35.54 4.32
N ASP A 16 -1.90 35.55 3.55
CA ASP A 16 -1.77 36.42 2.38
C ASP A 16 -2.91 36.13 1.39
N LYS A 17 -3.62 37.17 0.98
CA LYS A 17 -4.73 37.09 0.02
C LYS A 17 -4.28 36.59 -1.35
N LYS A 18 -2.97 36.53 -1.60
CA LYS A 18 -2.40 35.95 -2.81
C LYS A 18 -2.53 34.43 -2.89
N PHE A 19 -2.77 33.70 -1.81
CA PHE A 19 -3.04 32.28 -1.95
C PHE A 19 -4.39 32.03 -2.63
N ASP A 20 -4.44 31.00 -3.48
CA ASP A 20 -5.70 30.54 -4.08
C ASP A 20 -6.68 30.11 -2.98
N SER A 21 -7.95 30.51 -3.13
CA SER A 21 -9.00 30.26 -2.13
C SER A 21 -9.31 28.78 -1.92
N THR A 22 -9.03 27.93 -2.90
CA THR A 22 -9.18 26.47 -2.79
C THR A 22 -8.07 25.82 -1.97
N TYR A 23 -6.92 26.49 -1.81
CA TYR A 23 -5.84 26.01 -0.96
C TYR A 23 -6.14 26.34 0.50
N SER A 24 -6.45 25.32 1.31
CA SER A 24 -6.87 25.51 2.70
C SER A 24 -5.85 26.26 3.55
N VAL A 25 -6.31 26.95 4.61
CA VAL A 25 -5.40 27.67 5.55
C VAL A 25 -4.32 26.73 6.10
N LYS A 26 -4.68 25.49 6.44
CA LYS A 26 -3.72 24.49 6.93
C LYS A 26 -2.67 24.10 5.89
N ASN A 27 -3.07 23.99 4.64
CA ASN A 27 -2.13 23.76 3.55
C ASN A 27 -1.23 24.98 3.29
N ARG A 28 -1.73 26.22 3.43
CA ARG A 28 -0.92 27.45 3.34
C ARG A 28 0.11 27.53 4.45
N GLU A 29 -0.29 27.28 5.71
CA GLU A 29 0.60 27.24 6.87
C GLU A 29 1.72 26.22 6.65
N TRP A 30 1.38 25.02 6.16
CA TRP A 30 2.35 24.00 5.81
C TRP A 30 3.31 24.46 4.72
N PHE A 31 2.80 24.98 3.59
CA PHE A 31 3.62 25.42 2.47
C PHE A 31 4.64 26.48 2.90
N VAL A 32 4.18 27.51 3.62
CA VAL A 32 5.07 28.55 4.14
C VAL A 32 6.11 27.96 5.09
N GLY A 33 5.70 27.03 5.96
CA GLY A 33 6.61 26.30 6.85
C GLY A 33 7.72 25.58 6.07
N ALA A 34 7.36 24.80 5.06
CA ALA A 34 8.29 24.06 4.22
C ALA A 34 9.27 24.99 3.48
N VAL A 35 8.77 26.11 2.94
CA VAL A 35 9.61 27.13 2.28
C VAL A 35 10.62 27.73 3.27
N LEU A 36 10.19 28.09 4.48
CA LEU A 36 11.07 28.64 5.50
C LEU A 36 12.12 27.63 5.94
N ASP A 37 11.75 26.37 6.12
CA ASP A 37 12.68 25.31 6.53
C ASP A 37 13.76 25.07 5.46
N ALA A 38 13.38 25.08 4.17
CA ALA A 38 14.32 24.97 3.06
C ALA A 38 15.25 26.20 2.94
N LEU A 39 14.73 27.42 3.18
CA LEU A 39 15.52 28.66 3.11
C LEU A 39 16.45 28.85 4.31
N ALA A 40 16.09 28.31 5.48
CA ALA A 40 16.84 28.50 6.72
C ALA A 40 18.29 28.02 6.66
N ALA A 41 18.61 27.09 5.75
CA ALA A 41 19.98 26.61 5.54
C ALA A 41 20.87 27.58 4.73
N THR A 42 20.27 28.52 3.98
CA THR A 42 20.98 29.32 2.95
C THR A 42 20.71 30.83 3.02
N THR A 43 19.87 31.26 3.96
CA THR A 43 19.39 32.65 4.04
C THR A 43 19.45 33.15 5.47
N SER A 44 19.97 34.37 5.67
CA SER A 44 20.00 35.02 6.98
C SER A 44 18.59 35.33 7.49
N ASP A 45 18.40 35.35 8.81
CA ASP A 45 17.10 35.62 9.43
C ASP A 45 16.46 36.93 8.93
N SER A 46 17.26 37.98 8.69
CA SER A 46 16.81 39.27 8.14
C SER A 46 16.29 39.19 6.69
N GLY A 47 16.73 38.20 5.92
CA GLY A 47 16.30 37.99 4.52
C GLY A 47 15.20 36.95 4.34
N LEU A 48 14.91 36.13 5.37
CA LEU A 48 13.97 35.02 5.28
C LEU A 48 12.57 35.46 4.86
N GLU A 49 12.03 36.52 5.46
CA GLU A 49 10.67 36.98 5.13
C GLU A 49 10.58 37.39 3.65
N ALA A 50 11.53 38.19 3.16
CA ALA A 50 11.51 38.70 1.81
C ALA A 50 11.59 37.56 0.78
N LYS A 51 12.50 36.60 0.99
CA LYS A 51 12.64 35.44 0.11
C LYS A 51 11.43 34.50 0.17
N ALA A 52 10.91 34.20 1.37
CA ALA A 52 9.73 33.36 1.51
C ALA A 52 8.50 34.00 0.83
N ARG A 53 8.33 35.32 0.98
CA ARG A 53 7.27 36.07 0.29
C ARG A 53 7.42 36.04 -1.23
N ASP A 54 8.65 36.16 -1.75
CA ASP A 54 8.93 36.03 -3.18
C ASP A 54 8.50 34.65 -3.71
N ILE A 55 8.88 33.57 -3.01
CA ILE A 55 8.47 32.20 -3.37
C ILE A 55 6.95 32.03 -3.32
N VAL A 56 6.27 32.57 -2.30
CA VAL A 56 4.79 32.55 -2.23
C VAL A 56 4.17 33.27 -3.43
N ASN A 57 4.72 34.43 -3.82
CA ASN A 57 4.23 35.17 -4.98
C ASN A 57 4.44 34.39 -6.28
N LYS A 58 5.62 33.79 -6.47
CA LYS A 58 5.95 32.96 -7.62
C LYS A 58 5.04 31.74 -7.70
N ALA A 59 4.84 31.03 -6.58
CA ALA A 59 3.93 29.90 -6.50
C ALA A 59 2.50 30.29 -6.86
N ASN A 60 1.99 31.42 -6.35
CA ASN A 60 0.67 31.90 -6.76
C ASN A 60 0.63 32.26 -8.25
N ALA A 61 1.69 32.85 -8.82
CA ALA A 61 1.74 33.12 -10.27
C ALA A 61 1.69 31.83 -11.11
N ARG A 62 2.13 30.68 -10.58
CA ARG A 62 1.93 29.35 -11.21
C ARG A 62 0.51 28.83 -11.10
N VAL A 63 -0.23 29.23 -10.08
CA VAL A 63 -1.62 28.81 -9.88
C VAL A 63 -2.56 29.71 -10.69
N ASN A 64 -2.29 31.01 -10.65
CA ASN A 64 -3.08 32.09 -11.24
C ASN A 64 -2.18 32.92 -12.17
N PRO A 65 -1.77 32.38 -13.34
CA PRO A 65 -0.91 33.09 -14.27
C PRO A 65 -1.62 34.35 -14.79
N PRO A 66 -0.90 35.48 -14.95
CA PRO A 66 -1.50 36.66 -15.54
C PRO A 66 -1.96 36.37 -16.97
N THR A 67 -3.16 36.85 -17.33
CA THR A 67 -3.82 36.61 -18.62
C THR A 67 -2.99 36.98 -19.86
N ASN A 68 -1.93 37.75 -19.68
CA ASN A 68 -1.16 38.37 -20.76
C ASN A 68 0.20 37.67 -21.01
N THR A 69 0.51 36.59 -20.27
CA THR A 69 1.88 36.05 -20.21
C THR A 69 2.15 34.85 -21.13
N GLY A 70 1.13 34.27 -21.77
CA GLY A 70 1.30 33.04 -22.56
C GLY A 70 1.84 31.85 -21.74
N ALA A 71 1.87 31.95 -20.40
CA ALA A 71 2.52 31.00 -19.53
C ALA A 71 1.75 29.66 -19.48
N THR A 72 2.44 28.57 -19.77
CA THR A 72 1.97 27.19 -19.55
C THR A 72 2.23 26.77 -18.11
N ALA A 73 1.38 27.26 -17.20
CA ALA A 73 0.82 26.51 -16.08
C ALA A 73 -0.02 27.49 -15.25
N GLY A 74 -1.34 27.31 -15.34
CA GLY A 74 -2.25 27.71 -14.28
C GLY A 74 -2.75 26.48 -13.55
N ARG A 75 -3.67 26.67 -12.61
CA ARG A 75 -4.39 25.57 -11.96
C ARG A 75 -5.16 24.67 -12.93
N ASP A 76 -5.26 25.04 -14.21
CA ASP A 76 -5.98 24.32 -15.25
C ASP A 76 -5.07 23.67 -16.30
N PHE A 77 -3.96 23.06 -15.85
CA PHE A 77 -3.09 22.28 -16.74
C PHE A 77 -3.81 21.03 -17.26
N LYS A 78 -3.57 20.68 -18.53
CA LYS A 78 -4.12 19.49 -19.18
C LYS A 78 -3.14 18.34 -19.13
N LEU A 79 -3.65 17.12 -18.91
CA LEU A 79 -2.88 15.90 -19.06
C LEU A 79 -2.79 15.49 -20.54
N ARG A 80 -1.76 14.69 -20.87
CA ARG A 80 -1.67 13.96 -22.14
C ARG A 80 -2.44 12.63 -22.09
N LEU A 81 -3.14 12.36 -20.99
CA LEU A 81 -4.08 11.26 -20.82
C LEU A 81 -5.39 11.57 -21.54
N ALA A 82 -5.83 10.66 -22.43
CA ALA A 82 -7.20 10.67 -22.90
C ALA A 82 -8.10 10.09 -21.79
N LEU A 83 -8.95 10.94 -21.22
CA LEU A 83 -9.93 10.54 -20.20
C LEU A 83 -11.28 10.31 -20.86
N ASP A 84 -12.06 9.38 -20.31
CA ASP A 84 -13.48 9.27 -20.69
C ASP A 84 -14.21 10.58 -20.40
N ALA A 85 -15.19 10.94 -21.22
CA ALA A 85 -15.89 12.23 -21.13
C ALA A 85 -16.53 12.48 -19.74
N ALA A 86 -16.99 11.41 -19.08
CA ALA A 86 -17.53 11.48 -17.72
C ALA A 86 -16.43 11.85 -16.71
N ILE A 87 -15.26 11.19 -16.79
CA ILE A 87 -14.10 11.46 -15.95
C ILE A 87 -13.59 12.88 -16.22
N GLU A 88 -13.51 13.29 -17.49
CA GLU A 88 -13.10 14.65 -17.87
C GLU A 88 -13.98 15.73 -17.22
N MET A 89 -15.29 15.50 -17.10
CA MET A 89 -16.20 16.43 -16.43
C MET A 89 -15.94 16.54 -14.92
N PHE A 90 -15.63 15.42 -14.25
CA PHE A 90 -15.27 15.42 -12.83
C PHE A 90 -13.89 16.05 -12.60
N GLU A 91 -12.94 15.70 -13.45
CA GLU A 91 -11.56 16.19 -13.46
C GLU A 91 -11.51 17.72 -13.56
N ARG A 92 -12.28 18.32 -14.48
CA ARG A 92 -12.37 19.78 -14.63
C ARG A 92 -12.89 20.49 -13.38
N LYS A 93 -13.61 19.78 -12.49
CA LYS A 93 -14.12 20.34 -11.23
C LYS A 93 -13.13 20.18 -10.07
N ASP A 94 -12.14 19.29 -10.19
CA ASP A 94 -11.15 19.04 -9.13
C ASP A 94 -9.98 20.04 -9.14
N THR A 95 -10.36 21.31 -9.05
CA THR A 95 -9.41 22.44 -8.98
C THR A 95 -8.54 22.39 -7.72
N ALA A 96 -9.09 21.89 -6.61
CA ALA A 96 -8.37 21.81 -5.34
C ALA A 96 -7.16 20.87 -5.43
N ARG A 97 -7.29 19.68 -6.03
CA ARG A 97 -6.17 18.73 -6.17
C ARG A 97 -5.04 19.32 -7.02
N ARG A 98 -5.37 19.97 -8.14
CA ARG A 98 -4.36 20.61 -9.01
C ARG A 98 -3.59 21.71 -8.28
N VAL A 99 -4.28 22.52 -7.48
CA VAL A 99 -3.67 23.54 -6.63
C VAL A 99 -2.75 22.91 -5.57
N GLU A 100 -3.19 21.83 -4.91
CA GLU A 100 -2.36 21.09 -3.95
C GLU A 100 -1.07 20.55 -4.57
N ILE A 101 -1.13 20.03 -5.80
CA ILE A 101 0.02 19.52 -6.54
C ILE A 101 1.02 20.64 -6.87
N ILE A 102 0.54 21.80 -7.33
CA ILE A 102 1.41 22.93 -7.69
C ILE A 102 2.19 23.41 -6.47
N TYR A 103 1.49 23.72 -5.37
CA TYR A 103 2.16 24.14 -4.14
C TYR A 103 3.04 23.03 -3.55
N GLY A 104 2.60 21.76 -3.63
CA GLY A 104 3.37 20.61 -3.17
C GLY A 104 4.69 20.44 -3.93
N ALA A 105 4.66 20.49 -5.26
CA ALA A 105 5.85 20.38 -6.09
C ALA A 105 6.88 21.47 -5.76
N ILE A 106 6.44 22.72 -5.62
CA ILE A 106 7.32 23.84 -5.25
C ILE A 106 7.86 23.67 -3.82
N ALA A 107 7.04 23.26 -2.85
CA ALA A 107 7.52 23.00 -1.49
C ALA A 107 8.56 21.88 -1.43
N GLY A 108 8.43 20.86 -2.31
CA GLY A 108 9.41 19.77 -2.42
C GLY A 108 10.72 20.19 -3.08
N ASN A 109 10.71 21.19 -3.98
CA ASN A 109 11.90 21.79 -4.54
C ASN A 109 11.64 23.26 -4.94
N LEU A 110 12.19 24.19 -4.16
CA LEU A 110 11.98 25.63 -4.35
C LEU A 110 12.44 26.13 -5.72
N ALA A 111 13.39 25.45 -6.38
CA ALA A 111 13.85 25.82 -7.72
C ALA A 111 12.72 25.76 -8.76
N LEU A 112 11.70 24.93 -8.53
CA LEU A 112 10.52 24.84 -9.42
C LEU A 112 9.64 26.10 -9.40
N ALA A 113 9.84 27.01 -8.43
CA ALA A 113 9.18 28.31 -8.47
C ALA A 113 9.73 29.20 -9.61
N GLU A 114 10.97 28.99 -10.05
CA GLU A 114 11.66 29.84 -11.01
C GLU A 114 11.23 29.56 -12.46
N SER A 115 11.11 30.61 -13.28
CA SER A 115 10.68 30.49 -14.68
C SER A 115 11.66 29.70 -15.56
N SER A 116 12.92 29.59 -15.13
CA SER A 116 13.92 28.77 -15.81
C SER A 116 13.65 27.26 -15.69
N GLN A 117 12.74 26.86 -14.80
CA GLN A 117 12.38 25.46 -14.54
C GLN A 117 10.98 25.10 -15.06
N ASP A 118 10.37 25.92 -15.93
CA ASP A 118 8.98 25.74 -16.38
C ASP A 118 8.67 24.35 -16.94
N ALA A 119 9.52 23.88 -17.85
CA ALA A 119 9.34 22.56 -18.47
C ALA A 119 9.43 21.43 -17.42
N LEU A 120 10.38 21.52 -16.49
CA LEU A 120 10.52 20.54 -15.42
C LEU A 120 9.31 20.60 -14.48
N PHE A 121 8.92 21.79 -14.03
CA PHE A 121 7.76 22.00 -13.17
C PHE A 121 6.50 21.42 -13.79
N GLU A 122 6.20 21.74 -15.05
CA GLU A 122 5.04 21.25 -15.78
C GLU A 122 5.05 19.72 -15.91
N PHE A 123 6.22 19.14 -16.23
CA PHE A 123 6.38 17.68 -16.29
C PHE A 123 6.09 17.02 -14.94
N ILE A 124 6.56 17.58 -13.82
CA ILE A 124 6.34 17.00 -12.49
C ILE A 124 4.88 17.11 -12.04
N ILE A 125 4.24 18.27 -12.18
CA ILE A 125 2.85 18.43 -11.75
C ILE A 125 1.91 17.52 -12.55
N ARG A 126 2.14 17.36 -13.86
CA ARG A 126 1.34 16.46 -14.71
C ARG A 126 1.53 15.00 -14.31
N ARG A 127 2.76 14.57 -14.01
CA ARG A 127 3.05 13.20 -13.54
C ARG A 127 2.36 12.88 -12.22
N ARG A 128 2.46 13.78 -11.24
CA ARG A 128 1.77 13.62 -9.93
C ARG A 128 0.27 13.54 -10.10
N TYR A 129 -0.28 14.41 -10.95
CA TYR A 129 -1.72 14.45 -11.18
C TYR A 129 -2.24 13.22 -11.92
N ARG A 130 -1.53 12.79 -12.97
CA ARG A 130 -1.82 11.54 -13.69
C ARG A 130 -1.78 10.32 -12.76
N THR A 131 -0.78 10.25 -11.88
CA THR A 131 -0.67 9.18 -10.87
C THR A 131 -1.92 9.13 -9.98
N ALA A 132 -2.35 10.28 -9.46
CA ALA A 132 -3.56 10.37 -8.64
C ALA A 132 -4.83 10.01 -9.42
N LEU A 133 -5.00 10.53 -10.64
CA LEU A 133 -6.19 10.26 -11.44
C LEU A 133 -6.32 8.79 -11.86
N ARG A 134 -5.23 8.17 -12.34
CA ARG A 134 -5.23 6.74 -12.67
C ARG A 134 -5.63 5.90 -11.48
N MET A 135 -5.07 6.20 -10.30
CA MET A 135 -5.41 5.44 -9.10
C MET A 135 -6.89 5.61 -8.71
N VAL A 136 -7.42 6.84 -8.77
CA VAL A 136 -8.81 7.13 -8.33
C VAL A 136 -9.87 6.64 -9.31
N TYR A 137 -9.58 6.62 -10.61
CA TYR A 137 -10.62 6.40 -11.63
C TYR A 137 -10.45 5.13 -12.47
N ASP A 138 -9.22 4.63 -12.63
CA ASP A 138 -8.95 3.45 -13.46
C ASP A 138 -8.60 2.21 -12.61
N VAL A 139 -7.96 2.42 -11.45
CA VAL A 139 -7.64 1.34 -10.50
C VAL A 139 -8.77 1.16 -9.47
N ASN A 140 -9.35 2.26 -9.00
CA ASN A 140 -10.44 2.25 -8.02
C ASN A 140 -11.75 2.78 -8.63
N PRO A 141 -12.92 2.19 -8.30
CA PRO A 141 -13.06 0.85 -7.73
C PRO A 141 -12.56 -0.23 -8.71
N ASN A 142 -12.35 -1.45 -8.22
CA ASN A 142 -11.83 -2.59 -9.01
C ASN A 142 -12.75 -3.02 -10.18
N GLU A 143 -13.91 -2.37 -10.32
CA GLU A 143 -14.99 -2.71 -11.25
C GLU A 143 -14.70 -2.34 -12.71
N ASN A 144 -13.64 -1.56 -12.97
CA ASN A 144 -13.31 -1.10 -14.32
C ASN A 144 -12.66 -2.19 -15.21
N GLY A 145 -12.36 -3.37 -14.66
CA GLY A 145 -11.80 -4.50 -15.42
C GLY A 145 -10.39 -4.26 -15.97
N ILE A 146 -9.65 -3.29 -15.43
CA ILE A 146 -8.26 -3.03 -15.81
C ILE A 146 -7.33 -3.86 -14.92
N PHE A 147 -7.43 -3.67 -13.61
CA PHE A 147 -6.72 -4.43 -12.60
C PHE A 147 -7.74 -5.20 -11.77
N VAL A 148 -7.39 -6.42 -11.39
CA VAL A 148 -8.26 -7.34 -10.66
C VAL A 148 -7.41 -8.13 -9.69
N TYR A 149 -7.93 -8.41 -8.50
CA TYR A 149 -7.23 -9.33 -7.59
C TYR A 149 -7.37 -10.78 -8.09
N PRO A 150 -6.32 -11.62 -8.03
CA PRO A 150 -6.37 -12.98 -8.57
C PRO A 150 -7.52 -13.82 -8.01
N GLY A 151 -7.94 -13.57 -6.76
CA GLY A 151 -9.07 -14.25 -6.12
C GLY A 151 -10.44 -13.95 -6.74
N GLU A 152 -10.58 -12.86 -7.51
CA GLU A 152 -11.83 -12.53 -8.21
C GLU A 152 -11.99 -13.31 -9.52
N CYS A 153 -10.90 -13.85 -10.08
CA CYS A 153 -10.99 -14.79 -11.20
C CYS A 153 -11.36 -16.18 -10.67
N THR A 154 -12.65 -16.50 -10.65
CA THR A 154 -13.20 -17.75 -10.07
C THR A 154 -12.74 -19.03 -10.77
N THR A 155 -12.22 -18.94 -11.99
CA THR A 155 -11.65 -20.07 -12.73
C THR A 155 -10.14 -20.22 -12.51
N PHE A 156 -9.54 -19.36 -11.68
CA PHE A 156 -8.11 -19.29 -11.49
C PHE A 156 -7.62 -20.25 -10.41
N VAL A 157 -6.86 -21.26 -10.82
CA VAL A 157 -6.01 -22.06 -9.93
C VAL A 157 -4.56 -21.72 -10.24
N PRO A 158 -3.81 -21.09 -9.32
CA PRO A 158 -2.42 -20.77 -9.57
C PRO A 158 -1.58 -22.03 -9.79
N THR A 159 -0.78 -22.02 -10.85
CA THR A 159 0.22 -23.06 -11.17
C THR A 159 1.51 -22.39 -11.67
N ALA A 160 2.59 -23.14 -11.83
CA ALA A 160 3.81 -22.60 -12.47
C ALA A 160 3.52 -22.00 -13.86
N ALA A 161 2.63 -22.64 -14.63
CA ALA A 161 2.21 -22.20 -15.96
C ALA A 161 1.15 -21.07 -15.94
N ARG A 162 0.37 -20.93 -14.87
CA ARG A 162 -0.64 -19.88 -14.67
C ARG A 162 -0.38 -19.19 -13.32
N PRO A 163 0.51 -18.18 -13.27
CA PRO A 163 0.90 -17.52 -12.02
C PRO A 163 -0.26 -16.68 -11.47
N ALA A 164 -0.31 -16.51 -10.14
CA ALA A 164 -1.30 -15.64 -9.51
C ALA A 164 -1.24 -14.22 -10.08
N TRP A 165 -0.03 -13.71 -10.29
CA TRP A 165 0.19 -12.37 -10.80
C TRP A 165 0.55 -12.39 -12.29
N ARG A 166 -0.18 -11.64 -13.12
CA ARG A 166 0.09 -11.52 -14.56
C ARG A 166 -0.55 -10.30 -15.18
N VAL A 167 0.01 -9.90 -16.32
CA VAL A 167 -0.61 -8.92 -17.21
C VAL A 167 -1.85 -9.49 -17.91
N ASN A 168 -2.69 -8.60 -18.43
CA ASN A 168 -3.84 -8.96 -19.27
C ASN A 168 -3.41 -9.70 -20.55
N PHE A 169 -4.38 -10.40 -21.19
CA PHE A 169 -4.08 -11.22 -22.37
C PHE A 169 -3.47 -10.46 -23.55
N ASP A 170 -3.85 -9.20 -23.79
CA ASP A 170 -3.31 -8.41 -24.90
C ASP A 170 -1.84 -8.02 -24.67
N SER A 171 -1.43 -8.02 -23.42
CA SER A 171 -0.10 -7.62 -22.99
C SER A 171 0.84 -8.82 -22.81
N LYS A 172 0.34 -10.06 -22.83
CA LYS A 172 1.11 -11.27 -22.49
C LYS A 172 2.42 -11.43 -23.30
N ASP A 173 2.41 -11.01 -24.57
CA ASP A 173 3.56 -11.15 -25.47
C ASP A 173 4.51 -9.95 -25.42
N LEU A 174 4.15 -8.90 -24.68
CA LEU A 174 4.94 -7.67 -24.50
C LEU A 174 5.71 -7.66 -23.18
N TRP A 175 5.39 -8.59 -22.28
CA TRP A 175 5.98 -8.70 -20.95
C TRP A 175 6.55 -10.09 -20.74
N GLU A 176 7.70 -10.19 -20.10
CA GLU A 176 8.30 -11.47 -19.71
C GLU A 176 8.77 -11.45 -18.26
N ARG A 177 8.79 -12.63 -17.64
CA ARG A 177 9.39 -12.81 -16.32
C ARG A 177 10.90 -12.86 -16.46
N PHE A 178 11.62 -12.31 -15.49
CA PHE A 178 13.08 -12.43 -15.46
C PHE A 178 13.65 -13.06 -14.19
N THR A 179 12.81 -13.44 -13.24
CA THR A 179 13.15 -14.36 -12.14
C THR A 179 12.26 -15.60 -12.23
N ALA A 180 12.69 -16.72 -11.63
CA ALA A 180 11.91 -17.96 -11.61
C ALA A 180 10.59 -17.84 -10.80
N GLY A 181 10.35 -16.71 -10.14
CA GLY A 181 9.14 -16.41 -9.37
C GLY A 181 8.00 -15.82 -10.20
N MET A 182 6.99 -15.27 -9.50
CA MET A 182 5.82 -14.62 -10.13
C MET A 182 6.07 -13.14 -10.49
N VAL A 183 7.16 -12.55 -9.97
CA VAL A 183 7.49 -11.13 -10.03
C VAL A 183 9.00 -11.03 -9.92
N PRO A 184 9.69 -10.13 -10.64
CA PRO A 184 9.24 -9.04 -11.53
C PRO A 184 8.95 -9.39 -13.00
N LEU A 185 8.16 -8.54 -13.67
CA LEU A 185 7.88 -8.57 -15.12
C LEU A 185 8.58 -7.42 -15.82
N ARG A 186 9.32 -7.68 -16.90
CA ARG A 186 9.99 -6.66 -17.73
C ARG A 186 9.40 -6.62 -19.13
N VAL A 187 9.64 -5.52 -19.85
CA VAL A 187 9.33 -5.45 -21.29
C VAL A 187 10.09 -6.55 -22.02
N ARG A 188 9.37 -7.34 -22.80
CA ARG A 188 9.95 -8.43 -23.59
C ARG A 188 10.78 -7.86 -24.73
N VAL A 189 11.93 -8.47 -24.97
CA VAL A 189 12.79 -8.19 -26.12
C VAL A 189 12.85 -9.45 -26.99
N PRO A 190 11.93 -9.63 -27.96
CA PRO A 190 12.01 -10.77 -28.86
C PRO A 190 13.34 -10.78 -29.66
N PRO A 191 13.83 -11.97 -30.04
CA PRO A 191 15.02 -12.07 -30.88
C PRO A 191 14.86 -11.24 -32.17
N ASN A 192 15.87 -10.45 -32.51
CA ASN A 192 15.93 -9.63 -33.72
C ASN A 192 14.83 -8.56 -33.86
N THR A 193 14.15 -8.17 -32.77
CA THR A 193 13.21 -7.05 -32.79
C THR A 193 13.64 -5.93 -31.85
N THR A 194 13.17 -4.72 -32.13
CA THR A 194 13.30 -3.60 -31.18
C THR A 194 12.15 -3.70 -30.18
N PRO A 195 12.41 -3.60 -28.87
CA PRO A 195 11.34 -3.56 -27.89
C PRO A 195 10.43 -2.36 -28.16
N ASP A 196 9.16 -2.50 -27.81
CA ASP A 196 8.18 -1.41 -27.84
C ASP A 196 7.65 -1.14 -26.43
N PRO A 197 8.44 -0.43 -25.59
CA PRO A 197 8.07 -0.12 -24.21
C PRO A 197 6.78 0.70 -24.11
N LYS A 198 6.53 1.57 -25.10
CA LYS A 198 5.33 2.40 -25.15
C LYS A 198 4.10 1.51 -25.30
N LYS A 199 4.08 0.65 -26.33
CA LYS A 199 2.98 -0.29 -26.53
C LYS A 199 2.79 -1.22 -25.35
N ALA A 200 3.88 -1.74 -24.77
CA ALA A 200 3.83 -2.61 -23.60
C ALA A 200 3.13 -1.94 -22.40
N ALA A 201 3.43 -0.67 -22.13
CA ALA A 201 2.79 0.09 -21.06
C ALA A 201 1.35 0.51 -21.40
N GLU A 202 1.06 0.92 -22.64
CA GLU A 202 -0.30 1.30 -23.09
C GLU A 202 -1.29 0.14 -22.98
N THR A 203 -0.87 -1.08 -23.35
CA THR A 203 -1.77 -2.24 -23.33
C THR A 203 -2.16 -2.69 -21.93
N LEU A 204 -1.43 -2.28 -20.89
CA LEU A 204 -1.82 -2.55 -19.49
C LEU A 204 -3.14 -1.89 -19.13
N TRP A 205 -3.49 -0.76 -19.75
CA TRP A 205 -4.68 0.03 -19.41
C TRP A 205 -5.92 -0.34 -20.22
N LYS A 206 -5.88 -1.45 -20.95
CA LYS A 206 -7.04 -1.94 -21.69
C LYS A 206 -7.95 -2.71 -20.74
N ALA A 207 -9.10 -2.12 -20.44
CA ALA A 207 -10.17 -2.77 -19.69
C ALA A 207 -10.64 -4.05 -20.37
N LYS A 208 -11.01 -5.05 -19.57
CA LYS A 208 -11.51 -6.34 -20.00
C LYS A 208 -12.86 -6.60 -19.35
N ASN A 209 -13.74 -7.25 -20.09
CA ASN A 209 -15.06 -7.62 -19.59
C ASN A 209 -15.00 -8.85 -18.67
N ASP A 210 -14.06 -9.77 -18.95
CA ASP A 210 -13.80 -10.91 -18.09
C ASP A 210 -12.71 -10.54 -17.06
N PRO A 211 -12.97 -10.65 -15.75
CA PRO A 211 -11.96 -10.46 -14.71
C PRO A 211 -10.72 -11.34 -14.93
N CYS A 212 -10.92 -12.55 -15.45
CA CYS A 212 -9.85 -13.46 -15.81
C CYS A 212 -9.05 -12.99 -17.03
N ASP A 213 -9.53 -12.06 -17.83
CA ASP A 213 -8.75 -11.51 -18.94
C ASP A 213 -7.90 -10.29 -18.56
N SER A 214 -8.23 -9.68 -17.42
CA SER A 214 -7.66 -8.44 -16.89
C SER A 214 -6.22 -8.63 -16.40
N ASN A 215 -5.59 -7.54 -15.96
CA ASN A 215 -4.34 -7.66 -15.20
C ASN A 215 -4.66 -8.23 -13.82
N LEU A 216 -4.12 -9.41 -13.50
CA LEU A 216 -4.27 -10.03 -12.18
C LEU A 216 -3.09 -9.57 -11.31
N PHE A 217 -3.32 -8.56 -10.47
CA PHE A 217 -2.26 -7.87 -9.72
C PHE A 217 -2.69 -7.54 -8.29
N ASP A 218 -1.73 -7.45 -7.37
CA ASP A 218 -1.92 -6.87 -6.04
C ASP A 218 -1.69 -5.35 -6.08
N CYS A 219 -1.85 -4.70 -4.92
CA CYS A 219 -1.71 -3.25 -4.83
C CYS A 219 -0.31 -2.74 -5.14
N ALA A 220 0.74 -3.51 -4.89
CA ALA A 220 2.09 -3.09 -5.24
C ALA A 220 2.29 -3.06 -6.75
N HIS A 221 1.82 -4.09 -7.47
CA HIS A 221 1.90 -4.16 -8.93
C HIS A 221 1.01 -3.10 -9.59
N GLY A 222 -0.21 -2.88 -9.05
CA GLY A 222 -1.10 -1.80 -9.50
C GLY A 222 -0.43 -0.43 -9.42
N VAL A 223 0.19 -0.10 -8.28
CA VAL A 223 0.98 1.14 -8.14
C VAL A 223 2.16 1.18 -9.12
N SER A 224 2.86 0.07 -9.36
CA SER A 224 3.96 0.02 -10.33
C SER A 224 3.47 0.41 -11.73
N CYS A 225 2.31 -0.05 -12.15
CA CYS A 225 1.68 0.30 -13.42
C CYS A 225 1.27 1.78 -13.46
N VAL A 226 0.64 2.30 -12.39
CA VAL A 226 0.25 3.72 -12.26
C VAL A 226 1.46 4.64 -12.38
N LEU A 227 2.55 4.34 -11.68
CA LEU A 227 3.78 5.13 -11.76
C LEU A 227 4.38 5.05 -13.17
N MET A 228 4.45 3.86 -13.76
CA MET A 228 4.90 3.69 -15.15
C MET A 228 4.09 4.54 -16.13
N ASP A 229 2.77 4.57 -15.99
CA ASP A 229 1.86 5.35 -16.82
C ASP A 229 2.07 6.85 -16.68
N SER A 230 2.53 7.35 -15.52
CA SER A 230 2.88 8.76 -15.36
C SER A 230 3.94 9.23 -16.38
N LEU A 231 4.81 8.33 -16.86
CA LEU A 231 5.87 8.66 -17.83
C LEU A 231 5.34 9.14 -19.20
N PHE A 232 4.06 8.90 -19.49
CA PHE A 232 3.39 9.35 -20.72
C PHE A 232 3.19 10.87 -20.78
N GLU A 233 3.46 11.59 -19.69
CA GLU A 233 3.48 13.06 -19.70
C GLU A 233 4.77 13.65 -20.31
N ALA A 234 5.71 12.80 -20.73
CA ALA A 234 6.90 13.20 -21.46
C ALA A 234 6.58 13.86 -22.80
N ASP A 235 7.44 14.79 -23.22
CA ASP A 235 7.28 15.51 -24.48
C ASP A 235 7.26 14.57 -25.71
N ARG A 236 8.21 13.64 -25.74
CA ARG A 236 8.39 12.59 -26.75
C ARG A 236 8.39 11.24 -26.04
N VAL A 237 7.19 10.74 -25.72
CA VAL A 237 6.96 9.52 -24.90
C VAL A 237 7.75 8.31 -25.40
N ASP A 238 7.71 8.02 -26.70
CA ASP A 238 8.40 6.85 -27.28
C ASP A 238 9.92 6.94 -27.07
N GLN A 239 10.52 8.11 -27.32
CA GLN A 239 11.94 8.34 -27.09
C GLN A 239 12.29 8.20 -25.60
N PHE A 240 11.44 8.70 -24.71
CA PHE A 240 11.70 8.66 -23.27
C PHE A 240 11.63 7.24 -22.69
N LEU A 241 10.59 6.48 -23.04
CA LEU A 241 10.46 5.10 -22.58
C LEU A 241 11.56 4.20 -23.14
N LYS A 242 11.97 4.40 -24.40
CA LYS A 242 13.15 3.72 -24.99
C LYS A 242 14.43 4.09 -24.27
N ALA A 243 14.64 5.37 -23.93
CA ALA A 243 15.81 5.82 -23.18
C ALA A 243 15.85 5.22 -21.76
N ILE A 244 14.70 5.09 -21.09
CA ILE A 244 14.60 4.42 -19.80
C ILE A 244 14.96 2.94 -19.91
N HIS A 245 14.35 2.23 -20.85
CA HIS A 245 14.60 0.81 -21.09
C HIS A 245 16.06 0.52 -21.46
N ALA A 246 16.69 1.41 -22.25
CA ALA A 246 18.08 1.28 -22.67
C ALA A 246 19.10 1.33 -21.52
N ARG A 247 18.70 1.76 -20.31
CA ARG A 247 19.58 1.76 -19.12
C ARG A 247 19.87 0.36 -18.60
N GLY A 248 19.06 -0.63 -18.98
CA GLY A 248 19.32 -2.03 -18.67
C GLY A 248 18.07 -2.90 -18.78
N PRO A 249 18.23 -4.22 -18.91
CA PRO A 249 17.15 -5.13 -19.29
C PRO A 249 15.99 -5.19 -18.28
N ASN A 250 16.18 -4.73 -17.04
CA ASN A 250 15.16 -4.75 -16.01
C ASN A 250 14.55 -3.36 -15.76
N HIS A 251 15.05 -2.30 -16.40
CA HIS A 251 14.44 -0.99 -16.30
C HIS A 251 13.06 -1.01 -16.97
N LEU A 252 12.11 -0.26 -16.41
CA LEU A 252 10.70 -0.28 -16.82
C LEU A 252 10.01 -1.63 -16.52
N ALA A 253 10.30 -2.23 -15.37
CA ALA A 253 9.64 -3.44 -14.88
C ALA A 253 8.40 -3.13 -14.01
N ILE A 254 7.43 -4.05 -14.02
CA ILE A 254 6.34 -4.14 -13.04
C ILE A 254 6.84 -4.96 -11.86
N ILE A 255 6.93 -4.33 -10.69
CA ILE A 255 7.60 -4.93 -9.52
C ILE A 255 6.86 -4.65 -8.21
N HIS A 256 7.12 -5.52 -7.23
CA HIS A 256 6.72 -5.33 -5.84
C HIS A 256 7.91 -4.79 -5.04
N PRO A 257 7.98 -3.49 -4.70
CA PRO A 257 9.20 -2.88 -4.15
C PRO A 257 9.55 -3.37 -2.74
N THR A 258 8.62 -3.96 -1.98
CA THR A 258 8.94 -4.57 -0.68
C THR A 258 9.70 -5.89 -0.81
N LEU A 259 9.58 -6.59 -1.95
CA LEU A 259 10.31 -7.84 -2.21
C LEU A 259 11.75 -7.57 -2.67
N PHE A 260 12.04 -6.35 -3.13
CA PHE A 260 13.32 -5.96 -3.69
C PHE A 260 13.78 -4.63 -3.08
N PRO A 261 14.20 -4.62 -1.79
CA PRO A 261 14.46 -3.40 -1.04
C PRO A 261 15.53 -2.49 -1.65
N GLU A 262 16.50 -3.09 -2.37
CA GLU A 262 17.59 -2.42 -3.08
C GLU A 262 17.16 -1.69 -4.37
N THR A 263 15.93 -1.94 -4.83
CA THR A 263 15.37 -1.37 -6.06
C THR A 263 14.06 -0.65 -5.76
N HIS A 264 13.66 0.26 -6.63
CA HIS A 264 12.38 0.96 -6.57
C HIS A 264 11.55 0.63 -7.79
N TYR A 265 10.33 1.17 -7.85
CA TYR A 265 9.47 1.03 -9.02
C TYR A 265 10.26 1.26 -10.31
N LEU A 266 9.99 0.42 -11.32
CA LEU A 266 10.75 0.36 -12.56
C LEU A 266 12.19 -0.17 -12.45
N TRP A 267 12.55 -0.80 -11.33
CA TRP A 267 13.87 -1.40 -11.07
C TRP A 267 15.04 -0.39 -10.99
N GLU A 268 14.75 0.88 -10.69
CA GLU A 268 15.78 1.91 -10.49
C GLU A 268 16.39 1.79 -9.09
N LYS A 269 17.69 2.05 -8.96
CA LYS A 269 18.31 2.21 -7.64
C LYS A 269 18.15 3.65 -7.11
N PRO A 270 17.95 3.86 -5.79
CA PRO A 270 17.81 5.20 -5.22
C PRO A 270 19.00 6.12 -5.51
N THR A 271 20.20 5.54 -5.62
CA THR A 271 21.47 6.26 -5.85
C THR A 271 21.70 6.66 -7.30
N GLU A 272 20.84 6.25 -8.24
CA GLU A 272 21.02 6.61 -9.65
C GLU A 272 20.79 8.11 -9.87
N ALA A 273 21.72 8.73 -10.60
CA ALA A 273 21.63 10.14 -10.98
C ALA A 273 20.51 10.42 -11.99
N LYS A 274 20.11 9.41 -12.78
CA LYS A 274 19.10 9.50 -13.84
C LYS A 274 17.75 8.87 -13.47
N LYS A 275 17.52 8.60 -12.18
CA LYS A 275 16.27 7.99 -11.70
C LYS A 275 15.07 8.86 -12.05
N VAL A 276 13.98 8.26 -12.53
CA VAL A 276 12.74 8.98 -12.88
C VAL A 276 11.74 9.02 -11.73
N PHE A 277 11.97 8.21 -10.70
CA PHE A 277 11.33 8.29 -9.39
C PHE A 277 12.34 8.41 -8.25
N SER A 278 12.04 9.28 -7.29
CA SER A 278 12.76 9.35 -6.01
C SER A 278 12.05 8.47 -4.98
N LYS A 279 12.84 7.78 -4.16
CA LYS A 279 12.37 7.16 -2.91
C LYS A 279 12.96 7.89 -1.73
N GLU A 280 12.10 8.44 -0.90
CA GLU A 280 12.47 9.40 0.13
C GLU A 280 11.75 9.07 1.44
N GLN A 281 12.43 9.35 2.56
CA GLN A 281 11.83 9.32 3.88
C GLN A 281 11.15 10.68 4.12
N VAL A 282 9.83 10.66 4.19
CA VAL A 282 9.02 11.89 4.33
C VAL A 282 8.12 11.75 5.54
N VAL A 283 8.17 12.73 6.44
CA VAL A 283 7.27 12.73 7.60
C VAL A 283 5.83 12.84 7.12
N PRO A 284 4.86 12.13 7.71
CA PRO A 284 3.49 12.08 7.17
C PRO A 284 2.80 13.44 6.97
N ALA A 285 3.17 14.45 7.76
CA ALA A 285 2.64 15.81 7.62
C ALA A 285 3.07 16.50 6.29
N ASP A 286 4.17 16.03 5.70
CA ASP A 286 4.79 16.57 4.48
C ASP A 286 4.45 15.76 3.23
N PHE A 287 3.54 14.80 3.34
CA PHE A 287 2.97 14.15 2.17
C PHE A 287 2.34 15.16 1.20
N GLN A 288 2.43 14.80 -0.07
CA GLN A 288 1.98 15.57 -1.21
C GLN A 288 1.14 14.68 -2.12
N VAL A 289 0.20 15.27 -2.84
CA VAL A 289 -0.57 14.52 -3.83
C VAL A 289 0.35 13.88 -4.88
N GLY A 290 0.06 12.63 -5.22
CA GLY A 290 0.86 11.80 -6.11
C GLY A 290 2.01 11.05 -5.43
N ASP A 291 2.20 11.22 -4.11
CA ASP A 291 3.13 10.41 -3.36
C ASP A 291 2.56 8.99 -3.19
N HIS A 292 3.36 7.98 -3.52
CA HIS A 292 3.11 6.61 -3.10
C HIS A 292 3.56 6.41 -1.65
N VAL A 293 2.74 5.71 -0.87
CA VAL A 293 3.03 5.24 0.49
C VAL A 293 2.59 3.79 0.66
N TYR A 294 3.14 3.11 1.66
CA TYR A 294 2.59 1.85 2.16
C TYR A 294 1.91 2.11 3.49
N ILE A 295 0.69 1.61 3.71
CA ILE A 295 -0.06 1.72 4.96
C ILE A 295 -0.08 0.35 5.62
N PHE A 296 0.44 0.23 6.84
CA PHE A 296 0.47 -1.05 7.56
C PHE A 296 -0.91 -1.44 8.07
N ASN A 297 -1.21 -2.75 7.98
CA ASN A 297 -2.21 -3.39 8.81
C ASN A 297 -1.58 -3.84 10.15
N HIS A 298 -2.40 -4.30 11.09
CA HIS A 298 -1.92 -4.93 12.33
C HIS A 298 -1.10 -6.19 12.02
N GLY A 299 0.05 -6.36 12.69
CA GLY A 299 0.97 -7.47 12.44
C GLY A 299 0.40 -8.88 12.70
N ILE A 300 -0.74 -8.96 13.41
CA ILE A 300 -1.49 -10.21 13.61
C ILE A 300 -2.24 -10.67 12.36
N TYR A 301 -2.51 -9.77 11.39
CA TYR A 301 -3.25 -10.12 10.18
C TYR A 301 -2.72 -11.37 9.47
N PRO A 302 -1.42 -11.45 9.10
CA PRO A 302 -0.87 -12.63 8.44
C PRO A 302 -0.93 -13.89 9.31
N GLN A 303 -1.15 -13.77 10.62
CA GLN A 303 -1.25 -14.90 11.54
C GLN A 303 -2.65 -15.47 11.56
N VAL A 304 -3.69 -14.64 11.57
CA VAL A 304 -5.10 -15.10 11.58
C VAL A 304 -5.68 -15.29 10.19
N MET A 305 -5.04 -14.71 9.17
CA MET A 305 -5.39 -14.80 7.76
C MET A 305 -4.13 -15.14 6.93
N PRO A 306 -3.54 -16.34 7.08
CA PRO A 306 -2.27 -16.70 6.44
C PRO A 306 -2.33 -16.82 4.91
N LEU A 307 -3.55 -16.89 4.35
CA LEU A 307 -3.81 -16.82 2.90
C LEU A 307 -4.36 -15.45 2.47
N GLY A 308 -4.47 -14.49 3.40
CA GLY A 308 -4.98 -13.16 3.14
C GLY A 308 -3.94 -12.24 2.53
N PHE A 309 -4.40 -11.26 1.75
CA PHE A 309 -3.53 -10.32 1.03
C PHE A 309 -3.37 -8.96 1.73
N TRP A 310 -4.16 -8.68 2.78
CA TRP A 310 -4.20 -7.37 3.46
C TRP A 310 -3.18 -7.21 4.59
N SER A 311 -1.92 -7.58 4.37
CA SER A 311 -0.83 -7.26 5.33
C SER A 311 -0.60 -5.74 5.47
N GLY A 312 -1.06 -4.98 4.48
CA GLY A 312 -1.08 -3.54 4.40
C GLY A 312 -1.56 -3.14 3.00
N GLU A 313 -1.46 -1.86 2.67
CA GLU A 313 -1.96 -1.34 1.40
C GLU A 313 -0.97 -0.37 0.74
N HIS A 314 -0.69 -0.58 -0.54
CA HIS A 314 0.09 0.36 -1.36
C HIS A 314 -0.84 1.42 -1.92
N SER A 315 -0.71 2.68 -1.46
CA SER A 315 -1.63 3.75 -1.81
C SER A 315 -0.93 4.97 -2.38
N ILE A 316 -1.67 5.75 -3.16
CA ILE A 316 -1.32 7.09 -3.61
C ILE A 316 -2.07 8.12 -2.75
N VAL A 317 -1.37 9.17 -2.31
CA VAL A 317 -1.99 10.35 -1.70
C VAL A 317 -2.75 11.11 -2.79
N VAL A 318 -4.07 11.26 -2.65
CA VAL A 318 -4.92 11.90 -3.66
C VAL A 318 -5.54 13.21 -3.17
N ASN A 319 -5.45 13.50 -1.88
CA ASN A 319 -5.84 14.77 -1.26
C ASN A 319 -5.07 15.00 0.05
N CYS A 320 -4.64 16.23 0.33
CA CYS A 320 -3.90 16.56 1.56
C CYS A 320 -4.80 16.92 2.76
N GLY A 321 -6.07 17.23 2.51
CA GLY A 321 -7.08 17.56 3.52
C GLY A 321 -6.61 18.65 4.48
N ASN A 322 -6.72 18.37 5.78
CA ASN A 322 -6.19 19.23 6.84
C ASN A 322 -4.78 18.87 7.32
N ARG A 323 -4.09 17.95 6.61
CA ARG A 323 -2.76 17.41 6.91
C ARG A 323 -2.60 16.69 8.25
N LYS A 324 -3.69 16.34 8.92
CA LYS A 324 -3.66 15.49 10.12
C LYS A 324 -3.96 14.05 9.74
N PHE A 325 -2.94 13.18 9.75
CA PHE A 325 -3.11 11.78 9.34
C PHE A 325 -4.11 10.98 10.19
N ALA A 326 -4.29 11.37 11.46
CA ALA A 326 -5.23 10.71 12.39
C ALA A 326 -6.62 11.38 12.43
N ASP A 327 -6.98 12.17 11.42
CA ASP A 327 -8.24 12.88 11.32
C ASP A 327 -9.04 12.36 10.12
N ARG A 328 -10.36 12.23 10.28
CA ARG A 328 -11.29 11.86 9.19
C ARG A 328 -11.41 12.93 8.10
N LYS A 329 -10.88 14.14 8.35
CA LYS A 329 -10.70 15.21 7.36
C LYS A 329 -9.23 15.38 6.93
N GLY A 330 -8.42 14.37 7.23
CA GLY A 330 -6.99 14.31 6.94
C GLY A 330 -6.68 14.01 5.49
N PHE A 331 -5.51 13.40 5.28
CA PHE A 331 -5.10 12.91 3.96
C PHE A 331 -6.06 11.83 3.45
N LEU A 332 -6.38 11.88 2.15
CA LEU A 332 -7.07 10.80 1.46
C LEU A 332 -6.08 10.00 0.62
N PHE A 333 -6.22 8.69 0.68
CA PHE A 333 -5.41 7.69 0.02
C PHE A 333 -6.28 6.83 -0.89
N SER A 334 -5.77 6.49 -2.06
CA SER A 334 -6.41 5.57 -3.00
C SER A 334 -5.41 4.48 -3.33
N GLY A 335 -5.85 3.23 -3.36
CA GLY A 335 -5.01 2.06 -3.59
C GLY A 335 -5.86 0.91 -4.11
N HIS A 336 -5.23 0.01 -4.86
CA HIS A 336 -5.89 -1.13 -5.51
C HIS A 336 -6.57 -2.02 -4.46
N GLY A 337 -7.89 -2.10 -4.48
CA GLY A 337 -8.68 -2.83 -3.47
C GLY A 337 -9.42 -1.92 -2.49
N LEU A 338 -9.26 -0.60 -2.59
CA LEU A 338 -10.15 0.36 -1.97
C LEU A 338 -11.27 0.74 -2.95
N ASP A 339 -12.50 0.79 -2.47
CA ASP A 339 -13.66 1.16 -3.28
C ASP A 339 -13.66 2.67 -3.61
N GLU A 340 -13.23 3.50 -2.65
CA GLU A 340 -13.11 4.95 -2.81
C GLU A 340 -11.86 5.49 -2.09
N PRO A 341 -11.46 6.75 -2.36
CA PRO A 341 -10.40 7.39 -1.58
C PRO A 341 -10.77 7.54 -0.11
N GLU A 342 -9.92 7.04 0.78
CA GLU A 342 -10.19 6.98 2.21
C GLU A 342 -9.09 7.61 3.07
N THR A 343 -9.45 7.99 4.29
CA THR A 343 -8.45 8.33 5.31
C THR A 343 -7.86 7.06 5.91
N VAL A 344 -6.62 7.12 6.43
CA VAL A 344 -6.02 5.98 7.15
C VAL A 344 -6.90 5.52 8.32
N GLU A 345 -7.60 6.47 8.94
CA GLU A 345 -8.54 6.20 10.02
C GLU A 345 -9.77 5.41 9.58
N SER A 346 -10.26 5.61 8.34
CA SER A 346 -11.37 4.83 7.77
C SER A 346 -10.89 3.43 7.38
N LEU A 347 -9.76 3.35 6.67
CA LEU A 347 -9.15 2.09 6.28
C LEU A 347 -8.88 1.18 7.49
N HIS A 348 -8.35 1.75 8.58
CA HIS A 348 -8.13 1.00 9.82
C HIS A 348 -9.44 0.57 10.50
N ASP A 349 -10.52 1.33 10.40
CA ASP A 349 -11.82 0.92 10.93
C ASP A 349 -12.36 -0.33 10.20
N ASP A 350 -12.10 -0.47 8.90
CA ASP A 350 -12.51 -1.65 8.13
C ASP A 350 -11.58 -2.84 8.32
N LEU A 351 -10.26 -2.62 8.33
CA LEU A 351 -9.28 -3.67 8.61
C LEU A 351 -9.46 -4.29 10.01
N ILE A 352 -9.86 -3.50 11.02
CA ILE A 352 -10.16 -4.02 12.35
C ILE A 352 -11.36 -4.98 12.32
N LYS A 353 -12.42 -4.68 11.57
CA LYS A 353 -13.61 -5.56 11.47
C LYS A 353 -13.24 -6.91 10.85
N ASP A 354 -12.40 -6.88 9.83
CA ASP A 354 -11.85 -8.06 9.18
C ASP A 354 -11.04 -8.92 10.16
N LEU A 355 -10.12 -8.28 10.88
CA LEU A 355 -9.29 -8.91 11.90
C LEU A 355 -10.11 -9.49 13.05
N GLN A 356 -11.09 -8.74 13.58
CA GLN A 356 -11.94 -9.20 14.67
C GLN A 356 -12.74 -10.45 14.27
N THR A 357 -13.20 -10.52 13.01
CA THR A 357 -13.88 -11.71 12.47
C THR A 357 -12.94 -12.92 12.45
N ALA A 358 -11.72 -12.75 11.94
CA ALA A 358 -10.72 -13.82 11.89
C ALA A 358 -10.25 -14.27 13.29
N ILE A 359 -10.04 -13.33 14.22
CA ILE A 359 -9.68 -13.61 15.61
C ILE A 359 -10.81 -14.37 16.32
N HIS A 360 -12.08 -13.99 16.11
CA HIS A 360 -13.20 -14.72 16.70
C HIS A 360 -13.27 -16.15 16.14
N ARG A 361 -13.04 -16.36 14.83
CA ARG A 361 -12.93 -17.72 14.27
C ARG A 361 -11.83 -18.53 14.98
N ALA A 362 -10.63 -17.96 15.10
CA ALA A 362 -9.50 -18.59 15.78
C ALA A 362 -9.80 -18.91 17.25
N TYR A 363 -10.44 -17.98 17.97
CA TYR A 363 -10.94 -18.18 19.34
C TYR A 363 -11.92 -19.35 19.42
N SER A 364 -12.94 -19.38 18.56
CA SER A 364 -13.98 -20.41 18.60
C SER A 364 -13.41 -21.81 18.37
N ILE A 365 -12.54 -21.96 17.36
CA ILE A 365 -11.85 -23.22 17.06
C ILE A 365 -10.90 -23.60 18.19
N GLY A 366 -10.02 -22.68 18.60
CA GLY A 366 -9.04 -22.92 19.67
C GLY A 366 -9.73 -23.31 20.98
N ARG A 367 -10.87 -22.71 21.30
CA ARG A 367 -11.69 -23.06 22.46
C ARG A 367 -12.15 -24.51 22.42
N ILE A 368 -12.74 -24.93 21.30
CA ILE A 368 -13.28 -26.28 21.11
C ILE A 368 -12.13 -27.30 21.19
N PHE A 369 -11.02 -27.03 20.50
CA PHE A 369 -9.86 -27.91 20.48
C PHE A 369 -9.23 -28.05 21.88
N LEU A 370 -8.99 -26.94 22.58
CA LEU A 370 -8.37 -26.97 23.90
C LEU A 370 -9.27 -27.65 24.93
N ASP A 371 -10.58 -27.51 24.86
CA ASP A 371 -11.52 -28.25 25.71
C ASP A 371 -11.49 -29.74 25.43
N TYR A 372 -11.47 -30.11 24.14
CA TYR A 372 -11.30 -31.50 23.71
C TYR A 372 -10.02 -32.11 24.29
N ARG A 373 -8.88 -31.43 24.15
CA ARG A 373 -7.62 -31.89 24.71
C ARG A 373 -7.61 -31.92 26.23
N ARG A 374 -8.18 -30.92 26.89
CA ARG A 374 -8.31 -30.85 28.36
C ARG A 374 -9.16 -31.98 28.92
N SER A 375 -10.19 -32.40 28.19
CA SER A 375 -11.05 -33.54 28.55
C SER A 375 -10.41 -34.91 28.29
N ASN A 376 -9.12 -34.95 27.92
CA ASN A 376 -8.45 -36.15 27.43
C ASN A 376 -9.19 -36.78 26.23
N ASN A 377 -9.55 -35.94 25.25
CA ASN A 377 -10.16 -36.32 23.99
C ASN A 377 -11.59 -36.91 24.10
N THR A 378 -12.37 -36.49 25.09
CA THR A 378 -13.71 -37.07 25.37
C THR A 378 -14.89 -36.11 25.20
N SER A 379 -14.67 -34.79 25.18
CA SER A 379 -15.75 -33.80 25.08
C SER A 379 -16.41 -33.71 23.70
N ILE A 380 -15.82 -34.36 22.68
CA ILE A 380 -16.37 -34.50 21.33
C ILE A 380 -16.45 -36.00 21.01
N PRO A 381 -17.60 -36.50 20.50
CA PRO A 381 -17.73 -37.90 20.10
C PRO A 381 -16.63 -38.32 19.11
N THR A 382 -16.05 -39.49 19.28
CA THR A 382 -14.98 -40.02 18.40
C THR A 382 -15.44 -40.17 16.95
N THR A 383 -16.73 -40.38 16.69
CA THR A 383 -17.31 -40.39 15.34
C THR A 383 -17.20 -39.05 14.60
N LYS A 384 -16.94 -37.96 15.33
CA LYS A 384 -16.78 -36.61 14.80
C LYS A 384 -15.33 -36.13 14.79
N VAL A 385 -14.38 -36.98 15.20
CA VAL A 385 -12.96 -36.61 15.25
C VAL A 385 -12.14 -37.66 14.52
N GLN A 386 -11.47 -37.26 13.45
CA GLN A 386 -10.45 -38.07 12.81
C GLN A 386 -9.08 -37.58 13.27
N THR A 387 -8.19 -38.51 13.59
CA THR A 387 -6.83 -38.18 14.03
C THR A 387 -5.80 -38.87 13.16
N LEU A 388 -4.66 -38.20 12.97
CA LEU A 388 -3.52 -38.75 12.25
C LEU A 388 -2.25 -38.23 12.91
N THR A 389 -1.28 -39.11 13.16
CA THR A 389 0.06 -38.70 13.60
C THR A 389 1.00 -38.78 12.41
N ASP A 390 1.84 -37.76 12.26
CA ASP A 390 2.77 -37.63 11.15
C ASP A 390 4.09 -37.02 11.60
N THR A 391 5.12 -37.13 10.76
CA THR A 391 6.38 -36.40 10.89
C THR A 391 6.59 -35.55 9.65
N THR A 392 6.88 -34.27 9.84
CA THR A 392 7.14 -33.34 8.72
C THR A 392 8.19 -32.31 9.11
N LYS A 393 8.53 -31.41 8.19
CA LYS A 393 9.52 -30.35 8.39
C LYS A 393 8.87 -29.08 8.93
N ASP A 394 9.47 -28.49 9.96
CA ASP A 394 9.12 -27.13 10.42
C ASP A 394 9.69 -26.04 9.47
N LYS A 395 9.46 -24.77 9.81
CA LYS A 395 9.99 -23.63 9.03
C LYS A 395 11.52 -23.56 8.97
N ASN A 396 12.22 -24.27 9.86
CA ASN A 396 13.67 -24.35 9.95
C ASN A 396 14.22 -25.67 9.37
N ASN A 397 13.37 -26.46 8.69
CA ASN A 397 13.69 -27.75 8.11
C ASN A 397 14.07 -28.86 9.13
N ASN A 398 13.63 -28.72 10.38
CA ASN A 398 13.75 -29.77 11.40
C ASN A 398 12.57 -30.74 11.32
N ASP A 399 12.80 -32.02 11.58
CA ASP A 399 11.71 -32.99 11.74
C ASP A 399 10.94 -32.69 13.03
N VAL A 400 9.62 -32.57 12.90
CA VAL A 400 8.70 -32.36 14.02
C VAL A 400 7.54 -33.35 13.92
N THR A 401 7.11 -33.84 15.08
CA THR A 401 5.90 -34.69 15.16
C THR A 401 4.65 -33.81 15.15
N VAL A 402 3.71 -34.16 14.28
CA VAL A 402 2.45 -33.43 14.11
C VAL A 402 1.26 -34.34 14.37
N PHE A 403 0.39 -33.90 15.27
CA PHE A 403 -0.89 -34.58 15.56
C PHE A 403 -2.01 -33.81 14.90
N TRP A 404 -2.60 -34.40 13.86
CA TRP A 404 -3.71 -33.83 13.10
C TRP A 404 -5.06 -34.22 13.69
N PHE A 405 -6.00 -33.29 13.66
CA PHE A 405 -7.38 -33.43 14.12
C PHE A 405 -8.32 -32.82 13.08
N VAL A 406 -9.15 -33.65 12.44
CA VAL A 406 -10.30 -33.19 11.65
C VAL A 406 -11.53 -33.30 12.54
N ILE A 407 -12.13 -32.17 12.88
CA ILE A 407 -13.25 -32.10 13.83
C ILE A 407 -14.52 -31.64 13.10
N ASP A 408 -15.49 -32.55 12.99
CA ASP A 408 -16.80 -32.35 12.34
C ASP A 408 -17.86 -31.87 13.34
N VAL A 409 -17.65 -30.64 13.83
CA VAL A 409 -18.54 -29.96 14.77
C VAL A 409 -18.83 -28.57 14.23
N GLU A 410 -20.12 -28.29 14.00
CA GLU A 410 -20.56 -26.94 13.67
C GLU A 410 -20.20 -25.98 14.79
N PHE A 411 -19.58 -24.85 14.42
CA PHE A 411 -19.30 -23.77 15.34
C PHE A 411 -19.68 -22.42 14.74
N LYS A 412 -19.96 -21.46 15.63
CA LYS A 412 -20.36 -20.10 15.27
C LYS A 412 -19.36 -19.09 15.79
N TYR A 413 -19.23 -17.99 15.07
CA TYR A 413 -18.37 -16.86 15.44
C TYR A 413 -18.92 -15.55 14.87
N GLY A 414 -18.55 -14.43 15.47
CA GLY A 414 -19.04 -13.11 15.08
C GLY A 414 -18.54 -12.67 13.71
N ASN A 415 -19.46 -12.19 12.88
CA ASN A 415 -19.19 -11.47 11.64
C ASN A 415 -19.13 -9.97 11.93
N TYR A 416 -17.94 -9.43 12.16
CA TYR A 416 -17.76 -8.01 12.47
C TYR A 416 -17.77 -7.13 11.23
N LYS A 417 -17.65 -7.72 10.03
CA LYS A 417 -17.83 -7.02 8.76
C LYS A 417 -19.29 -6.60 8.54
N ALA A 418 -20.23 -7.45 8.96
CA ALA A 418 -21.65 -7.16 8.85
C ALA A 418 -22.07 -6.08 9.86
N PRO A 419 -22.82 -5.05 9.43
CA PRO A 419 -23.29 -4.00 10.33
C PRO A 419 -24.17 -4.59 11.42
N LYS A 420 -23.91 -4.21 12.67
CA LYS A 420 -24.71 -4.62 13.82
C LYS A 420 -25.97 -3.75 13.89
N VAL A 421 -27.15 -4.38 13.84
CA VAL A 421 -28.41 -3.69 14.10
C VAL A 421 -28.46 -3.25 15.57
N ARG A 422 -28.85 -2.01 15.82
CA ARG A 422 -28.93 -1.45 17.18
C ARG A 422 -29.79 -2.35 18.08
N GLY A 423 -29.25 -2.74 19.23
CA GLY A 423 -29.93 -3.63 20.19
C GLY A 423 -29.89 -5.13 19.85
N ALA A 424 -29.44 -5.51 18.65
CA ALA A 424 -29.28 -6.91 18.26
C ALA A 424 -27.90 -7.48 18.67
N LYS A 425 -27.77 -8.81 18.66
CA LYS A 425 -26.48 -9.49 18.78
C LYS A 425 -25.65 -9.26 17.52
N GLN A 426 -24.32 -9.41 17.62
CA GLN A 426 -23.46 -9.40 16.44
C GLN A 426 -23.90 -10.51 15.49
N PRO A 427 -24.12 -10.24 14.19
CA PRO A 427 -24.34 -11.29 13.19
C PRO A 427 -23.29 -12.39 13.32
N GLN A 428 -23.68 -13.64 13.10
CA GLN A 428 -22.81 -14.81 13.25
C GLN A 428 -22.59 -15.50 11.90
N LEU A 429 -21.40 -16.03 11.70
CA LEU A 429 -21.10 -17.03 10.68
C LEU A 429 -21.14 -18.43 11.31
N SER A 430 -21.38 -19.44 10.48
CA SER A 430 -21.39 -20.85 10.86
C SER A 430 -20.46 -21.62 9.94
N GLU A 431 -19.63 -22.50 10.49
CA GLU A 431 -18.77 -23.43 9.74
C GLU A 431 -19.02 -24.86 10.26
N PRO A 432 -19.13 -25.86 9.37
CA PRO A 432 -19.56 -27.22 9.75
C PRO A 432 -18.48 -28.04 10.46
N GLY A 433 -17.21 -27.66 10.32
CA GLY A 433 -16.07 -28.36 10.92
C GLY A 433 -14.77 -27.60 10.66
N PHE A 434 -13.66 -28.15 11.13
CA PHE A 434 -12.34 -27.52 10.99
C PHE A 434 -11.20 -28.53 11.18
N ILE A 435 -9.99 -28.12 10.76
CA ILE A 435 -8.75 -28.87 10.96
C ILE A 435 -7.86 -28.11 11.92
N VAL A 436 -7.36 -28.82 12.94
CA VAL A 436 -6.30 -28.36 13.84
C VAL A 436 -5.17 -29.37 13.81
N PHE A 437 -3.94 -28.89 13.95
CA PHE A 437 -2.80 -29.76 14.19
C PHE A 437 -1.94 -29.25 15.32
N GLU A 438 -1.56 -30.14 16.23
CA GLU A 438 -0.67 -29.84 17.34
C GLU A 438 0.76 -30.25 16.99
N VAL A 439 1.71 -29.41 17.37
CA VAL A 439 3.16 -29.67 17.26
C VAL A 439 3.75 -29.51 18.67
N PRO A 440 3.79 -30.59 19.48
CA PRO A 440 4.18 -30.49 20.89
C PRO A 440 5.59 -29.95 21.12
N ASP A 441 6.53 -30.28 20.23
CA ASP A 441 7.92 -29.81 20.27
C ASP A 441 8.00 -28.29 20.19
N LEU A 442 7.08 -27.67 19.45
CA LEU A 442 6.97 -26.21 19.31
C LEU A 442 6.05 -25.58 20.35
N LYS A 443 5.45 -26.38 21.25
CA LYS A 443 4.44 -25.95 22.22
C LYS A 443 3.31 -25.14 21.54
N ALA A 444 2.90 -25.60 20.36
CA ALA A 444 1.96 -24.89 19.50
C ALA A 444 0.87 -25.82 18.98
N PHE A 445 -0.28 -25.25 18.68
CA PHE A 445 -1.21 -25.83 17.73
C PHE A 445 -1.57 -24.82 16.67
N SER A 446 -1.99 -25.30 15.52
CA SER A 446 -2.29 -24.47 14.36
C SER A 446 -3.67 -24.80 13.83
N ILE A 447 -4.38 -23.77 13.37
CA ILE A 447 -5.71 -23.86 12.79
C ILE A 447 -5.60 -23.69 11.28
N SER A 448 -6.12 -24.64 10.52
CA SER A 448 -6.13 -24.54 9.07
C SER A 448 -6.95 -23.33 8.58
N PRO A 449 -6.54 -22.71 7.46
CA PRO A 449 -7.30 -21.66 6.81
C PRO A 449 -8.71 -22.14 6.44
N ARG A 450 -9.64 -21.19 6.27
CA ARG A 450 -10.97 -21.49 5.75
C ARG A 450 -10.88 -22.04 4.32
N GLY A 451 -11.70 -23.05 3.99
CA GLY A 451 -11.71 -23.69 2.68
C GLY A 451 -10.66 -24.80 2.50
N VAL A 452 -9.94 -25.15 3.57
CA VAL A 452 -9.06 -26.31 3.62
C VAL A 452 -9.83 -27.45 4.28
N ASP A 453 -10.30 -28.40 3.46
CA ASP A 453 -11.26 -29.41 3.90
C ASP A 453 -10.59 -30.73 4.31
N THR A 454 -9.36 -30.99 3.87
CA THR A 454 -8.63 -32.21 4.20
C THR A 454 -7.21 -31.97 4.74
N ILE A 455 -6.67 -32.97 5.47
CA ILE A 455 -5.26 -32.95 5.90
C ILE A 455 -4.32 -32.90 4.69
N GLY A 456 -4.67 -33.56 3.59
CA GLY A 456 -3.89 -33.54 2.35
C GLY A 456 -3.77 -32.13 1.78
N ASP A 457 -4.86 -31.37 1.79
CA ASP A 457 -4.86 -29.98 1.33
C ASP A 457 -3.96 -29.10 2.21
N GLN A 458 -4.05 -29.23 3.53
CA GLN A 458 -3.16 -28.48 4.42
C GLN A 458 -1.69 -28.85 4.24
N ARG A 459 -1.37 -30.13 4.04
CA ARG A 459 0.01 -30.58 3.77
C ARG A 459 0.54 -29.95 2.48
N ASN A 460 -0.27 -29.91 1.43
CA ASN A 460 0.10 -29.29 0.16
C ASN A 460 0.31 -27.77 0.30
N LEU A 461 -0.43 -27.11 1.19
CA LEU A 461 -0.25 -25.69 1.50
C LEU A 461 1.01 -25.41 2.36
N GLY A 462 1.37 -26.35 3.25
CA GLY A 462 2.47 -26.20 4.21
C GLY A 462 2.01 -25.81 5.61
N LEU A 463 2.83 -26.12 6.63
CA LEU A 463 2.49 -25.85 8.03
C LEU A 463 2.51 -24.36 8.40
N ASP A 464 3.29 -23.57 7.67
CA ASP A 464 3.39 -22.10 7.84
C ASP A 464 2.17 -21.36 7.27
N LYS A 465 1.29 -22.06 6.56
CA LYS A 465 0.03 -21.54 6.04
C LYS A 465 -1.16 -21.90 6.95
N ALA A 466 -1.02 -21.61 8.24
CA ALA A 466 -2.05 -21.86 9.25
C ALA A 466 -1.98 -20.80 10.36
N THR A 467 -3.08 -20.62 11.10
CA THR A 467 -3.07 -19.75 12.29
C THR A 467 -2.41 -20.46 13.45
N VAL A 468 -1.19 -20.05 13.79
CA VAL A 468 -0.43 -20.63 14.90
C VAL A 468 -0.88 -20.01 16.22
N ILE A 469 -1.13 -20.86 17.22
CA ILE A 469 -1.38 -20.48 18.61
C ILE A 469 -0.35 -21.18 19.48
N GLN A 470 0.47 -20.39 20.18
CA GLN A 470 1.59 -20.86 20.98
C GLN A 470 1.30 -20.75 22.47
N ARG A 471 1.89 -21.66 23.25
CA ARG A 471 1.78 -21.65 24.71
C ARG A 471 2.84 -20.75 25.35
N THR A 472 2.43 -19.76 26.12
CA THR A 472 3.32 -18.73 26.73
C THR A 472 3.69 -18.99 28.20
N GLY A 473 3.19 -20.07 28.81
CA GLY A 473 3.42 -20.41 30.22
C GLY A 473 4.06 -21.79 30.46
N THR A 474 4.63 -21.96 31.66
CA THR A 474 5.15 -23.24 32.17
C THR A 474 4.04 -23.97 32.93
N PRO A 475 3.58 -25.15 32.46
CA PRO A 475 2.43 -25.81 33.08
C PRO A 475 2.76 -26.51 34.40
N THR A 476 1.76 -26.62 35.28
CA THR A 476 1.70 -27.55 36.40
C THR A 476 0.99 -28.84 35.96
N ALA A 477 1.71 -29.80 35.40
CA ALA A 477 1.34 -31.20 35.06
C ALA A 477 -0.09 -31.54 34.55
N GLY A 478 -0.20 -32.42 33.53
CA GLY A 478 -1.48 -32.97 33.08
C GLY A 478 -2.35 -32.00 32.25
N GLY A 479 -3.68 -32.12 32.33
CA GLY A 479 -4.63 -31.37 31.48
C GLY A 479 -4.61 -29.83 31.64
N SER A 480 -3.91 -29.31 32.65
CA SER A 480 -3.68 -27.87 32.85
C SER A 480 -2.89 -27.22 31.71
N ILE A 481 -2.13 -28.02 30.93
CA ILE A 481 -1.37 -27.53 29.78
C ILE A 481 -2.28 -26.95 28.68
N TYR A 482 -3.56 -27.34 28.68
CA TYR A 482 -4.60 -26.87 27.77
C TYR A 482 -5.51 -25.80 28.40
N ASP A 483 -5.11 -25.18 29.51
CA ASP A 483 -5.78 -23.96 29.99
C ASP A 483 -5.66 -22.88 28.91
N ARG A 484 -6.80 -22.46 28.37
CA ARG A 484 -6.91 -21.53 27.25
C ARG A 484 -6.15 -20.22 27.47
N ARG A 485 -6.02 -19.77 28.72
CA ARG A 485 -5.33 -18.52 29.08
C ARG A 485 -3.82 -18.57 28.85
N LEU A 486 -3.26 -19.76 28.65
CA LEU A 486 -1.83 -19.95 28.36
C LEU A 486 -1.52 -19.91 26.86
N TRP A 487 -2.51 -19.73 25.98
CA TRP A 487 -2.38 -19.86 24.54
C TRP A 487 -2.62 -18.53 23.83
N GLU A 488 -1.65 -18.09 23.05
CA GLU A 488 -1.63 -16.77 22.43
C GLU A 488 -1.15 -16.86 20.97
N ILE A 489 -1.53 -15.88 20.15
CA ILE A 489 -1.12 -15.81 18.75
C ILE A 489 0.17 -14.98 18.66
N PRO A 490 1.33 -15.56 18.32
CA PRO A 490 2.54 -14.79 18.09
C PRO A 490 2.40 -13.94 16.82
N PHE A 491 2.93 -12.73 16.81
CA PHE A 491 2.95 -11.86 15.64
C PHE A 491 4.14 -10.90 15.67
N LEU A 492 4.57 -10.44 14.49
CA LEU A 492 5.61 -9.42 14.37
C LEU A 492 4.98 -8.03 14.48
N ASP A 493 5.38 -7.24 15.48
CA ASP A 493 4.89 -5.88 15.64
C ASP A 493 5.52 -4.94 14.61
N PRO A 494 4.75 -4.31 13.69
CA PRO A 494 5.31 -3.45 12.66
C PRO A 494 5.95 -2.17 13.21
N ASP A 495 5.58 -1.75 14.44
CA ASP A 495 6.17 -0.56 15.05
C ASP A 495 7.60 -0.80 15.55
N SER A 496 7.84 -1.96 16.18
CA SER A 496 9.10 -2.29 16.84
C SER A 496 9.96 -3.30 16.07
N GLY A 497 9.39 -4.03 15.10
CA GLY A 497 10.05 -5.15 14.44
C GLY A 497 10.32 -6.34 15.37
N THR A 498 9.67 -6.40 16.54
CA THR A 498 9.85 -7.47 17.53
C THR A 498 8.64 -8.41 17.57
N GLU A 499 8.88 -9.68 17.92
CA GLU A 499 7.79 -10.62 18.14
C GLU A 499 7.02 -10.24 19.41
N LYS A 500 5.70 -10.17 19.29
CA LYS A 500 4.74 -9.98 20.37
C LYS A 500 3.72 -11.11 20.33
N THR A 501 2.90 -11.19 21.35
CA THR A 501 1.81 -12.17 21.42
C THR A 501 0.47 -11.45 21.61
N PHE A 502 -0.57 -12.02 21.01
CA PHE A 502 -1.95 -11.57 21.18
C PHE A 502 -2.75 -12.61 21.97
N PRO A 503 -3.22 -12.28 23.19
CA PRO A 503 -3.94 -13.21 24.04
C PRO A 503 -5.40 -13.31 23.56
N VAL A 504 -5.67 -14.19 22.60
CA VAL A 504 -7.01 -14.40 22.04
C VAL A 504 -8.06 -14.81 23.10
N PHE A 505 -7.61 -15.46 24.18
CA PHE A 505 -8.39 -15.79 25.37
C PHE A 505 -8.18 -14.81 26.55
N GLY A 506 -7.73 -13.58 26.26
CA GLY A 506 -7.36 -12.58 27.28
C GLY A 506 -8.53 -11.80 27.88
N GLY A 507 -9.77 -12.07 27.47
CA GLY A 507 -10.95 -11.46 28.07
C GLY A 507 -11.25 -12.00 29.48
N GLU A 508 -12.18 -11.37 30.18
CA GLU A 508 -12.60 -11.78 31.53
C GLU A 508 -13.00 -13.26 31.54
N GLY A 509 -12.46 -14.03 32.50
CA GLY A 509 -12.73 -15.47 32.62
C GLY A 509 -12.17 -16.34 31.48
N GLY A 510 -11.25 -15.83 30.65
CA GLY A 510 -10.75 -16.54 29.47
C GLY A 510 -11.63 -16.36 28.23
N SER A 511 -12.44 -15.31 28.20
CA SER A 511 -13.30 -14.96 27.06
C SER A 511 -12.50 -14.33 25.91
N LEU A 512 -13.16 -14.13 24.77
CA LEU A 512 -12.58 -13.55 23.56
C LEU A 512 -12.04 -12.14 23.84
N LYS A 513 -10.76 -11.92 23.56
CA LYS A 513 -10.20 -10.58 23.39
C LYS A 513 -10.33 -10.16 21.92
N LEU A 514 -10.99 -9.03 21.68
CA LEU A 514 -11.01 -8.38 20.37
C LEU A 514 -9.96 -7.27 20.31
N LEU A 515 -9.39 -7.06 19.13
CA LEU A 515 -8.55 -5.90 18.86
C LEU A 515 -9.34 -4.60 19.00
N SER A 516 -8.70 -3.58 19.56
CA SER A 516 -9.20 -2.21 19.53
C SER A 516 -8.42 -1.32 18.56
N ARG A 517 -8.96 -0.13 18.27
CA ARG A 517 -8.27 0.89 17.47
C ARG A 517 -6.93 1.33 18.06
N GLN A 518 -6.79 1.31 19.39
CA GLN A 518 -5.54 1.70 20.05
C GLN A 518 -4.41 0.67 19.88
N GLU A 519 -4.75 -0.56 19.48
CA GLU A 519 -3.79 -1.63 19.22
C GLU A 519 -3.29 -1.61 17.77
N MET A 520 -3.89 -0.81 16.87
CA MET A 520 -3.36 -0.61 15.51
C MET A 520 -1.97 0.05 15.54
N PRO A 521 -1.13 -0.17 14.51
CA PRO A 521 0.21 0.41 14.45
C PRO A 521 0.18 1.92 14.71
N LYS A 522 1.03 2.37 15.65
CA LYS A 522 1.15 3.80 15.98
C LYS A 522 1.77 4.56 14.82
N PHE A 523 2.81 3.96 14.21
CA PHE A 523 3.35 4.44 12.94
C PHE A 523 2.68 3.69 11.80
N LYS A 524 1.77 4.37 11.11
CA LYS A 524 0.84 3.74 10.17
C LYS A 524 1.43 3.42 8.81
N PHE A 525 2.67 3.84 8.53
CA PHE A 525 3.23 3.81 7.18
C PHE A 525 4.49 2.94 7.09
N GLY A 526 4.79 2.44 5.89
CA GLY A 526 6.02 1.71 5.59
C GLY A 526 7.27 2.52 5.93
N ARG A 527 8.30 1.84 6.45
CA ARG A 527 9.62 2.41 6.79
C ARG A 527 10.73 1.49 6.29
N LEU A 528 11.94 2.02 6.11
CA LEU A 528 13.10 1.18 5.82
C LEU A 528 13.57 0.48 7.11
N THR A 529 13.50 1.20 8.23
CA THR A 529 13.84 0.68 9.56
C THR A 529 12.78 1.09 10.59
N ALA A 530 12.63 0.33 11.66
CA ALA A 530 11.69 0.65 12.76
C ALA A 530 12.03 1.97 13.48
N THR A 531 13.26 2.48 13.33
CA THR A 531 13.72 3.76 13.90
C THR A 531 13.46 4.96 13.01
N ASP A 532 13.04 4.77 11.75
CA ASP A 532 12.76 5.89 10.87
C ASP A 532 11.58 6.71 11.40
N THR A 533 11.73 8.03 11.39
CA THR A 533 10.70 9.01 11.78
C THR A 533 9.80 9.41 10.61
N GLY A 534 10.25 9.11 9.39
CA GLY A 534 9.52 9.35 8.15
C GLY A 534 8.87 8.08 7.62
N ALA A 535 7.91 8.23 6.73
CA ALA A 535 7.39 7.16 5.92
C ALA A 535 8.21 7.06 4.64
N LEU A 536 8.39 5.84 4.15
CA LEU A 536 9.01 5.57 2.88
C LEU A 536 8.03 5.92 1.76
N THR A 537 8.40 6.90 0.95
CA THR A 537 7.56 7.40 -0.15
C THR A 537 8.22 7.22 -1.49
N THR A 538 7.44 6.99 -2.54
CA THR A 538 7.93 7.09 -3.93
C THR A 538 7.18 8.19 -4.68
N ARG A 539 7.90 9.03 -5.42
CA ARG A 539 7.34 10.18 -6.15
C ARG A 539 8.16 10.49 -7.42
N PRO A 540 7.62 11.22 -8.42
CA PRO A 540 8.42 11.71 -9.54
C PRO A 540 9.64 12.52 -9.06
N THR A 541 10.83 12.20 -9.58
CA THR A 541 12.07 12.92 -9.24
C THR A 541 12.00 14.37 -9.69
N SER A 542 12.19 15.32 -8.78
CA SER A 542 12.11 16.77 -9.04
C SER A 542 13.47 17.47 -9.03
N ASP A 543 14.59 16.76 -9.24
CA ASP A 543 15.93 17.34 -9.23
C ASP A 543 16.07 18.45 -10.30
N ALA A 544 16.40 19.67 -9.89
CA ALA A 544 16.58 20.81 -10.78
C ALA A 544 18.04 20.99 -11.24
N SER A 545 18.91 20.02 -10.97
CA SER A 545 20.30 20.04 -11.42
C SER A 545 20.40 20.07 -12.94
N ALA A 546 21.39 20.80 -13.46
CA ALA A 546 21.63 20.88 -14.90
C ALA A 546 21.84 19.49 -15.54
N THR A 547 22.47 18.57 -14.81
CA THR A 547 22.70 17.18 -15.25
C THR A 547 21.39 16.43 -15.43
N TYR A 548 20.47 16.51 -14.47
CA TYR A 548 19.19 15.81 -14.55
C TYR A 548 18.29 16.42 -15.64
N VAL A 549 18.21 17.76 -15.69
CA VAL A 549 17.45 18.45 -16.74
C VAL A 549 18.00 18.13 -18.13
N SER A 550 19.32 18.10 -18.31
CA SER A 550 19.95 17.70 -19.58
C SER A 550 19.61 16.27 -19.96
N PHE A 551 19.61 15.34 -19.01
CA PHE A 551 19.14 13.98 -19.23
C PHE A 551 17.70 13.97 -19.73
N LEU A 552 16.77 14.62 -19.02
CA LEU A 552 15.36 14.65 -19.41
C LEU A 552 15.13 15.27 -20.80
N LYS A 553 15.87 16.31 -21.16
CA LYS A 553 15.82 16.91 -22.51
C LYS A 553 16.32 15.94 -23.58
N SER A 554 17.49 15.32 -23.35
CA SER A 554 18.11 14.38 -24.28
C SER A 554 17.29 13.10 -24.48
N SER A 555 16.57 12.67 -23.43
CA SER A 555 15.69 11.51 -23.48
C SER A 555 14.31 11.84 -24.04
N GLY A 556 14.00 13.11 -24.30
CA GLY A 556 12.69 13.54 -24.80
C GLY A 556 11.59 13.61 -23.75
N ALA A 557 11.92 13.62 -22.45
CA ALA A 557 10.95 13.93 -21.41
C ALA A 557 10.57 15.41 -21.41
N LEU A 558 11.54 16.29 -21.65
CA LEU A 558 11.37 17.74 -21.76
C LEU A 558 11.62 18.21 -23.21
N PRO A 559 11.04 19.36 -23.62
CA PRO A 559 11.43 20.02 -24.86
C PRO A 559 12.93 20.39 -24.85
N PRO A 560 13.58 20.46 -26.02
CA PRO A 560 15.03 20.63 -26.16
C PRO A 560 15.59 21.88 -25.47
#